data_AF-A0A0S4Q1C1-F1
#
_entry.id   AF-A0A0S4Q1C1-F1
#
_cell.length_a   1.000
_cell.length_b   1.000
_cell.length_c   1.000
_cell.angle_alpha   90.00
_cell.angle_beta   90.00
_cell.angle_gamma   90.00
#
_symmetry.space_group_name_H-M   'P 1'
#
loop_
_entity.id
_entity.type
_entity.pdbx_description
1 polymer ?
#
loop_
_entity_poly.entity_id
_entity_poly.type
_entity_poly.pdbx_seq_one_letter_code
_entity_poly.pdbx_strand_id
1 'polypeptide(L)'
;MALVAALVAVDAHGLGTLVMQSEAPLLPLAVLTFGFVVTLSSVAMGAAVMLLPTGSGGDGGAARRPVDGELIPVRVAARARRR
;
A
#
# COMPACT_ATOMS: atom_id res chain seq x y z
N MET A 1 8.41 10.00 10.59
CA MET A 1 9.01 9.70 11.92
C MET A 1 7.98 9.26 12.96
N ALA A 2 6.82 9.92 13.10
CA ALA A 2 5.80 9.55 14.10
C ALA A 2 5.30 8.09 14.01
N LEU A 3 5.08 7.56 12.79
CA LEU A 3 4.68 6.16 12.59
C LEU A 3 5.78 5.14 12.92
N VAL A 4 7.05 5.48 12.66
CA VAL A 4 8.19 4.63 13.03
C VAL A 4 8.35 4.60 14.54
N ALA A 5 8.18 5.75 15.21
CA ALA A 5 8.16 5.82 16.66
C ALA A 5 7.02 4.98 17.26
N ALA A 6 5.84 4.96 16.63
CA ALA A 6 4.73 4.11 17.05
C ALA A 6 5.04 2.61 16.87
N LEU A 7 5.70 2.20 15.78
CA LEU A 7 6.12 0.80 15.57
C LEU A 7 7.16 0.32 16.59
N VAL A 8 8.11 1.19 16.95
CA VAL A 8 9.10 0.92 18.00
C VAL A 8 8.42 0.87 19.38
N ALA A 9 7.47 1.78 19.65
CA ALA A 9 6.73 1.83 20.91
C ALA A 9 5.75 0.66 21.11
N VAL A 10 5.19 0.11 20.02
CA VAL A 10 4.35 -1.11 20.04
C VAL A 10 5.19 -2.38 20.22
N ASP A 11 6.52 -2.26 20.21
CA ASP A 11 7.48 -3.36 20.25
C ASP A 11 7.12 -4.47 19.24
N ALA A 12 6.76 -4.04 18.03
CA ALA A 12 6.31 -4.95 16.98
C ALA A 12 7.41 -5.98 16.71
N HIS A 13 7.22 -7.20 17.22
CA HIS A 13 8.16 -8.30 17.12
C HIS A 13 9.52 -8.09 17.83
N GLY A 14 9.56 -7.34 18.94
CA GLY A 14 10.77 -7.18 19.76
C GLY A 14 11.77 -6.16 19.21
N LEU A 15 11.35 -5.30 18.27
CA LEU A 15 12.18 -4.24 17.68
C LEU A 15 12.71 -3.24 18.70
N GLY A 16 11.94 -2.90 19.74
CA GLY A 16 12.38 -2.05 20.84
C GLY A 16 13.50 -2.72 21.66
N THR A 17 13.36 -4.01 21.90
CA THR A 17 14.38 -4.84 22.57
C THR A 17 15.64 -4.98 21.70
N LEU A 18 15.49 -5.16 20.39
CA LEU A 18 16.59 -5.22 19.41
C LEU A 18 17.37 -3.89 19.33
N VAL A 19 16.68 -2.75 19.35
CA VAL A 19 17.32 -1.43 19.37
C VAL A 19 18.05 -1.19 20.69
N MET A 20 17.48 -1.60 21.84
CA MET A 20 18.13 -1.46 23.15
C MET A 20 19.35 -2.37 23.34
N GLN A 21 19.39 -3.55 22.70
CA GLN A 21 20.52 -4.49 22.80
C GLN A 21 21.58 -4.31 21.70
N SER A 22 21.35 -3.48 20.68
CA SER A 22 22.31 -3.26 19.58
C SER A 22 23.37 -2.22 19.96
N GLU A 23 24.66 -2.54 19.76
CA GLU A 23 25.78 -1.58 19.93
C GLU A 23 25.68 -0.39 18.95
N ALA A 24 25.01 -0.57 17.82
CA ALA A 24 24.75 0.44 16.79
C ALA A 24 23.23 0.61 16.53
N PRO A 25 22.48 1.24 17.45
CA PRO A 25 21.01 1.34 17.40
C PRO A 25 20.47 2.14 16.20
N LEU A 26 21.34 2.87 15.50
CA LEU A 26 20.99 3.65 14.31
C LEU A 26 20.73 2.78 13.07
N LEU A 27 21.41 1.63 12.95
CA LEU A 27 21.25 0.74 11.78
C LEU A 27 19.84 0.15 11.68
N PRO A 28 19.29 -0.50 12.74
CA PRO A 28 17.95 -1.07 12.71
C PRO A 28 16.88 -0.01 12.43
N LEU A 29 17.02 1.18 13.04
CA LEU A 29 16.11 2.31 12.82
C LEU A 29 16.15 2.80 11.37
N ALA A 30 17.34 2.90 10.77
CA ALA A 30 17.49 3.33 9.39
C ALA A 30 16.82 2.34 8.42
N VAL A 31 17.08 1.04 8.58
CA VAL A 31 16.50 -0.02 7.75
C VAL A 31 14.99 -0.08 7.91
N LEU A 32 14.48 -0.03 9.15
CA LEU A 32 13.05 -0.02 9.44
C LEU A 32 12.35 1.19 8.81
N THR A 33 12.93 2.39 9.00
CA THR A 33 12.39 3.62 8.43
C THR A 33 12.38 3.54 6.91
N PHE A 34 13.48 3.10 6.31
CA PHE A 34 13.61 2.97 4.86
C PHE A 34 12.59 1.99 4.29
N GLY A 35 12.49 0.78 4.84
CA GLY A 35 11.51 -0.21 4.41
C GLY A 35 10.07 0.29 4.54
N PHE A 36 9.76 0.96 5.65
CA PHE A 36 8.44 1.54 5.88
C PHE A 36 8.08 2.63 4.85
N VAL A 37 9.04 3.51 4.53
CA VAL A 37 8.88 4.53 3.48
C VAL A 37 8.60 3.88 2.13
N VAL A 38 9.31 2.82 1.77
CA VAL A 38 9.10 2.10 0.50
C VAL A 38 7.69 1.50 0.43
N THR A 39 7.22 0.83 1.49
CA THR A 39 5.87 0.24 1.53
C THR A 39 4.79 1.31 1.41
N LEU A 40 4.88 2.40 2.18
CA LEU A 40 3.89 3.47 2.13
C LEU A 40 3.89 4.22 0.80
N SER A 41 5.06 4.39 0.17
CA SER A 41 5.15 5.01 -1.15
C SER A 41 4.42 4.19 -2.21
N SER A 42 4.50 2.85 -2.14
CA SER A 42 3.75 1.97 -3.04
C SER A 42 2.24 2.13 -2.85
N VAL A 43 1.77 2.18 -1.60
CA VAL A 43 0.35 2.41 -1.30
C VAL A 43 -0.10 3.78 -1.78
N ALA A 44 0.69 4.83 -1.55
CA ALA A 44 0.39 6.19 -1.99
C ALA A 44 0.29 6.28 -3.53
N MET A 45 1.20 5.63 -4.25
CA MET A 45 1.13 5.55 -5.71
C MET A 45 -0.12 4.81 -6.19
N GLY A 46 -0.46 3.68 -5.57
CA GLY A 46 -1.69 2.94 -5.89
C GLY A 46 -2.96 3.75 -5.62
N ALA A 47 -3.00 4.47 -4.49
CA ALA A 47 -4.10 5.35 -4.13
C ALA A 47 -4.23 6.52 -5.12
N ALA A 48 -3.11 7.11 -5.56
CA ALA A 48 -3.11 8.18 -6.55
C ALA A 48 -3.70 7.73 -7.90
N VAL A 49 -3.39 6.51 -8.34
CA VAL A 49 -3.98 5.93 -9.57
C VAL A 49 -5.49 5.69 -9.40
N MET A 50 -5.93 5.18 -8.24
CA MET A 50 -7.36 4.98 -7.98
C MET A 50 -8.15 6.29 -7.89
N LEU A 51 -7.50 7.38 -7.48
CA LEU A 51 -8.08 8.71 -7.40
C LEU A 51 -8.05 9.47 -8.74
N LEU A 52 -7.35 8.94 -9.74
CA LEU A 52 -7.28 9.59 -11.05
C LEU A 52 -8.66 9.61 -11.70
N PRO A 53 -9.20 10.78 -12.05
CA PRO A 53 -10.48 10.87 -12.75
C PRO A 53 -10.35 10.18 -14.11
N THR A 54 -11.27 9.28 -14.44
CA THR A 54 -11.21 8.49 -15.68
C THR A 54 -11.62 9.29 -16.94
N GLY A 55 -11.43 10.61 -16.97
CA GLY A 55 -11.79 11.43 -18.11
C GLY A 55 -11.12 12.80 -18.05
N SER A 56 -10.43 13.18 -19.13
CA SER A 56 -9.93 14.54 -19.31
C SER A 56 -11.10 15.46 -19.69
N GLY A 57 -11.44 16.42 -18.84
CA GLY A 57 -12.41 17.46 -19.19
C GLY A 57 -12.77 18.32 -17.98
N GLY A 58 -12.69 19.64 -18.16
CA GLY A 58 -12.85 20.64 -17.11
C GLY A 58 -14.23 20.69 -16.46
N ASP A 59 -14.36 21.65 -15.54
CA ASP A 59 -15.56 22.03 -14.79
C ASP A 59 -16.87 21.74 -15.55
N GLY A 60 -17.56 20.67 -15.13
CA GLY A 60 -18.85 20.28 -15.69
C GLY A 60 -19.14 18.81 -15.37
N GLY A 61 -20.20 18.57 -14.59
CA GLY A 61 -20.57 17.24 -14.09
C GLY A 61 -20.51 16.15 -15.16
N ALA A 62 -19.53 15.26 -15.05
CA ALA A 62 -19.40 14.11 -15.94
C ALA A 62 -20.40 13.03 -15.49
N ALA A 63 -21.56 13.03 -16.14
CA ALA A 63 -22.45 11.88 -16.12
C ALA A 63 -21.65 10.63 -16.53
N ARG A 64 -21.66 9.60 -15.69
CA ARG A 64 -21.18 8.25 -16.04
C ARG A 64 -21.84 7.87 -17.36
N ARG A 65 -21.04 7.75 -18.43
CA ARG A 65 -21.53 7.17 -19.68
C ARG A 65 -21.86 5.71 -19.37
N PRO A 66 -23.13 5.27 -19.50
CA PRO A 66 -23.45 3.86 -19.39
C PRO A 66 -22.67 3.13 -20.48
N VAL A 67 -21.96 2.08 -20.10
CA VAL A 67 -21.41 1.14 -21.08
C VAL A 67 -22.60 0.27 -21.47
N ASP A 68 -23.27 0.61 -22.57
CA ASP A 68 -24.41 -0.15 -23.14
C ASP A 68 -24.01 -1.53 -23.70
N GLY A 69 -22.79 -1.98 -23.42
CA GLY A 69 -22.30 -3.30 -23.81
C GLY A 69 -22.74 -4.35 -22.80
N GLU A 70 -23.44 -5.38 -23.26
CA GLU A 70 -23.72 -6.57 -22.47
C GLU A 70 -22.39 -7.24 -22.09
N LEU A 71 -22.10 -7.31 -20.79
CA LEU A 71 -20.91 -7.97 -20.28
C LEU A 71 -21.05 -9.47 -20.52
N ILE A 72 -20.31 -10.01 -21.50
CA ILE A 72 -20.28 -11.45 -21.77
C ILE A 72 -19.32 -12.11 -20.78
N PRO A 73 -19.80 -12.95 -19.84
CA PRO A 73 -18.93 -13.62 -18.89
C PRO A 73 -18.09 -14.69 -19.59
N VAL A 74 -16.77 -14.51 -19.60
CA VAL A 74 -15.84 -15.53 -20.09
C VAL A 74 -15.54 -16.52 -18.94
N ARG A 75 -15.98 -17.77 -19.10
CA ARG A 75 -15.66 -18.84 -18.14
C ARG A 75 -14.18 -19.19 -18.25
N VAL A 76 -13.45 -19.01 -17.16
CA VAL A 76 -12.07 -19.49 -17.02
C VAL A 76 -12.03 -20.69 -16.09
N ALA A 77 -11.27 -21.73 -16.48
CA ALA A 77 -11.04 -22.88 -15.61
C ALA A 77 -10.14 -22.46 -14.44
N ALA A 78 -10.73 -22.29 -13.26
CA ALA A 78 -9.96 -22.04 -12.05
C ALA A 78 -9.20 -23.33 -11.66
N ARG A 79 -7.88 -23.29 -11.70
CA ARG A 79 -7.05 -24.40 -11.20
C ARG A 79 -7.08 -24.36 -9.67
N ALA A 80 -7.97 -25.15 -9.06
CA ALA A 80 -7.98 -25.35 -7.63
C ALA A 80 -6.65 -26.01 -7.21
N ARG A 81 -5.80 -25.27 -6.49
CA ARG A 81 -4.60 -25.84 -5.87
C ARG A 81 -5.05 -26.66 -4.65
N ARG A 82 -5.23 -27.96 -4.86
CA ARG A 82 -5.54 -28.93 -3.80
C ARG A 82 -4.37 -28.92 -2.80
N ARG A 83 -4.65 -28.59 -1.55
CA ARG A 83 -3.76 -28.86 -0.41
C ARG A 83 -3.82 -30.34 -0.07
#